data_AF-A0A2V1DAV3-F1
#
_entry.id   AF-A0A2V1DAV3-F1
#
_cell.length_a   1.000
_cell.length_b   1.000
_cell.length_c   1.000
_cell.angle_alpha   90.00
_cell.angle_beta   90.00
_cell.angle_gamma   90.00
#
_symmetry.space_group_name_H-M   'P 1'
#
loop_
_entity.id
_entity.type
_entity.pdbx_description
1 polymer ?
#
loop_
_entity_poly.entity_id
_entity_poly.type
_entity_poly.pdbx_seq_one_letter_code
_entity_poly.pdbx_strand_id
1 'polypeptide(L)'
;MPQLYRDFVVVARNLGVRYISIDSLCIIHDSAKDWEYKASRMCTVYSASICTVSTVNAQSGAESLFTNLHPLITKYLVLSNPDNGLTKTRYGRYDSGVDLPKPLYIRAWVL
;
A
#
# COMPACT_ATOMS: atom_id res chain seq x y z
N MET A 1 4.18 6.93 -15.90
CA MET A 1 4.09 6.15 -14.65
C MET A 1 2.88 6.62 -13.84
N PRO A 2 1.97 5.71 -13.41
CA PRO A 2 0.81 6.03 -12.58
C PRO A 2 1.14 6.87 -11.33
N GLN A 3 0.19 7.68 -10.85
CA GLN A 3 0.42 8.58 -9.72
C GLN A 3 0.68 7.80 -8.43
N LEU A 4 -0.11 6.75 -8.17
CA LEU A 4 0.06 5.88 -7.01
C LEU A 4 1.49 5.33 -6.89
N TYR A 5 2.12 4.95 -8.00
CA TYR A 5 3.48 4.41 -7.97
C TYR A 5 4.49 5.47 -7.51
N ARG A 6 4.30 6.73 -7.93
CA ARG A 6 5.12 7.86 -7.47
C ARG A 6 4.93 8.08 -5.97
N ASP A 7 3.70 8.01 -5.49
CA ASP A 7 3.39 8.20 -4.08
C ASP A 7 3.97 7.07 -3.22
N PHE A 8 3.91 5.82 -3.70
CA PHE A 8 4.57 4.68 -3.05
C PHE A 8 6.09 4.87 -2.93
N VAL A 9 6.74 5.43 -3.96
CA VAL A 9 8.17 5.74 -3.90
C VAL A 9 8.46 6.81 -2.85
N VAL A 10 7.62 7.84 -2.74
CA VAL A 10 7.75 8.87 -1.69
C VAL A 10 7.62 8.24 -0.30
N VAL A 11 6.61 7.39 -0.11
CA VAL A 11 6.39 6.63 1.13
C VAL A 11 7.60 5.77 1.49
N ALA A 12 8.11 4.98 0.54
CA ALA A 12 9.25 4.10 0.77
C ALA A 12 10.53 4.87 1.13
N ARG A 13 10.79 5.99 0.44
CA ARG A 13 11.93 6.86 0.75
C ARG A 13 11.82 7.46 2.14
N ASN A 14 10.63 7.92 2.53
CA ASN A 14 10.40 8.44 3.87
C ASN A 14 10.64 7.35 4.92
N LEU A 15 10.20 6.11 4.67
CA LEU A 15 10.44 4.97 5.56
C LEU A 15 11.87 4.42 5.53
N GLY A 16 12.74 4.94 4.66
CA GLY A 16 14.12 4.46 4.52
C GLY A 16 14.23 3.07 3.88
N VAL A 17 13.20 2.63 3.14
CA VAL A 17 13.17 1.30 2.49
C VAL A 17 13.63 1.44 1.05
N ARG A 18 14.55 0.55 0.64
CA ARG A 18 15.13 0.56 -0.72
C ARG A 18 14.28 -0.14 -1.77
N TYR A 19 13.47 -1.11 -1.36
CA TYR A 19 12.72 -1.97 -2.25
C TYR A 19 11.23 -1.88 -1.95
N ILE A 20 10.42 -1.74 -3.00
CA ILE A 20 8.96 -1.81 -2.93
C ILE A 20 8.49 -2.94 -3.84
N SER A 21 7.48 -3.68 -3.36
CA SER A 21 6.73 -4.61 -4.21
C SER A 21 5.47 -3.90 -4.68
N ILE A 22 5.29 -3.82 -6.00
CA ILE A 22 4.04 -3.36 -6.62
C ILE A 22 3.59 -4.50 -7.54
N ASP A 23 2.49 -5.16 -7.18
CA ASP A 23 2.03 -6.38 -7.87
C ASP A 23 1.88 -6.20 -9.37
N SER A 24 1.34 -5.06 -9.83
CA SER A 24 1.19 -4.74 -11.25
C SER A 24 2.50 -4.50 -12.01
N LEU A 25 3.65 -4.41 -11.32
CA LEU A 25 4.98 -4.35 -11.93
C LEU A 25 5.73 -5.68 -11.83
N CYS A 26 5.36 -6.52 -10.87
CA CYS A 26 6.11 -7.72 -10.50
C CYS A 26 5.39 -9.03 -10.84
N ILE A 27 4.12 -8.99 -11.25
CA ILE A 27 3.31 -10.15 -11.64
C ILE A 27 3.03 -10.09 -13.13
N ILE A 28 3.18 -11.22 -13.82
CA ILE A 28 2.83 -11.34 -15.23
C ILE A 28 1.31 -11.51 -15.33
N HIS A 29 0.66 -10.56 -16.02
CA HIS A 29 -0.77 -10.64 -16.30
C HIS A 29 -1.07 -11.76 -17.31
N ASP A 30 -2.26 -12.36 -17.23
CA ASP A 30 -2.80 -13.38 -18.14
C ASP A 30 -1.99 -14.69 -18.26
N SER A 31 -1.13 -14.99 -17.28
CA SER A 31 -0.40 -16.26 -17.20
C SER A 31 -0.86 -17.09 -16.00
N ALA A 32 -1.61 -18.17 -16.26
CA ALA A 32 -2.05 -19.09 -15.20
C ALA A 32 -0.86 -19.71 -14.45
N LYS A 33 0.22 -20.03 -15.17
CA LYS A 33 1.44 -20.60 -14.59
C LYS A 33 2.18 -19.61 -13.69
N ASP A 34 2.27 -18.33 -14.08
CA ASP A 34 2.87 -17.31 -13.20
C ASP A 34 1.94 -17.02 -12.02
N TRP A 35 0.63 -17.02 -12.23
CA TRP A 35 -0.35 -16.84 -11.16
C TRP A 35 -0.19 -17.90 -10.06
N GLU A 36 -0.14 -19.19 -10.39
CA GLU A 36 0.05 -20.26 -9.39
C GLU A 36 1.37 -20.08 -8.61
N TYR A 37 2.44 -19.75 -9.34
CA TYR A 37 3.75 -19.51 -8.75
C TYR A 37 3.74 -18.30 -7.79
N LYS A 38 3.14 -17.18 -8.19
CA LYS A 38 3.06 -15.97 -7.36
C LYS A 38 2.12 -16.18 -6.19
N ALA A 39 0.95 -16.78 -6.42
CA ALA A 39 -0.06 -17.04 -5.42
C ALA A 39 0.48 -17.88 -4.25
N SER A 40 1.21 -18.96 -4.54
CA SER A 40 1.85 -19.78 -3.51
C SER A 40 2.87 -19.02 -2.65
N ARG A 41 3.41 -17.90 -3.17
CA ARG A 41 4.42 -17.07 -2.50
C ARG A 41 3.87 -15.81 -1.85
N MET A 42 2.61 -15.43 -2.11
CA MET A 42 2.04 -14.18 -1.58
C MET A 42 2.07 -14.16 -0.06
N CYS A 43 1.79 -15.27 0.62
CA CYS A 43 1.93 -15.37 2.08
C CYS A 43 3.34 -14.99 2.55
N THR A 44 4.38 -15.48 1.88
CA THR A 44 5.78 -15.13 2.17
C THR A 44 6.11 -13.69 1.83
N VAL A 45 5.57 -13.15 0.73
CA VAL A 45 5.79 -11.75 0.33
C VAL A 45 5.20 -10.80 1.37
N TYR A 46 3.97 -11.06 1.82
CA TYR A 46 3.32 -10.27 2.87
C TYR A 46 4.03 -10.40 4.21
N SER A 47 4.41 -11.62 4.62
CA SER A 47 5.07 -11.84 5.91
C SER A 47 6.49 -11.27 5.97
N ALA A 48 7.18 -11.18 4.83
CA ALA A 48 8.49 -10.54 4.72
C ALA A 48 8.43 -9.02 4.50
N SER A 49 7.23 -8.44 4.34
CA SER A 49 7.07 -7.00 4.15
C SER A 49 7.15 -6.24 5.47
N ILE A 50 7.82 -5.07 5.47
CA ILE A 50 7.88 -4.18 6.65
C ILE A 50 6.48 -3.60 6.93
N CYS A 51 5.79 -3.19 5.88
CA CYS A 51 4.40 -2.73 5.94
C CYS A 51 3.76 -2.85 4.56
N THR A 52 2.44 -3.02 4.53
CA THR A 52 1.63 -2.90 3.32
C THR A 52 0.91 -1.56 3.33
N VAL A 53 1.03 -0.81 2.23
CA VAL A 53 0.36 0.49 2.07
C VAL A 53 -0.65 0.35 0.94
N SER A 54 -1.85 0.86 1.16
CA SER A 54 -2.94 0.79 0.18
C SER A 54 -3.82 2.03 0.30
N THR A 55 -4.53 2.33 -0.79
CA THR A 55 -5.57 3.35 -0.82
C THR A 55 -6.91 2.64 -0.82
N VAL A 56 -7.77 3.02 0.12
CA VAL A 56 -9.06 2.34 0.31
C VAL A 56 -10.08 2.77 -0.74
N ASN A 57 -10.00 4.03 -1.18
CA ASN A 57 -11.00 4.65 -2.05
C ASN A 57 -10.59 4.76 -3.53
N ALA A 58 -9.31 4.57 -3.88
CA ALA A 58 -8.91 4.76 -5.27
C ALA A 58 -9.42 3.62 -6.16
N GLN A 59 -10.00 3.99 -7.29
CA GLN A 59 -10.49 3.08 -8.32
C GLN A 59 -9.39 2.68 -9.31
N SER A 60 -8.35 3.48 -9.47
CA SER A 60 -7.24 3.21 -10.40
C SER A 60 -5.88 3.68 -9.88
N GLY A 61 -4.81 3.25 -10.56
CA GLY A 61 -3.44 3.72 -10.30
C GLY A 61 -3.19 5.20 -10.62
N ALA A 62 -4.13 5.88 -11.30
CA ALA A 62 -4.00 7.29 -11.67
C ALA A 62 -4.29 8.25 -10.51
N GLU A 63 -4.96 7.77 -9.47
CA GLU A 63 -5.30 8.56 -8.28
C GLU A 63 -4.12 8.65 -7.31
N SER A 64 -4.15 9.68 -6.45
CA SER A 64 -3.11 9.93 -5.45
C SER A 64 -3.39 9.18 -4.15
N LEU A 65 -2.35 8.66 -3.51
CA LEU A 65 -2.40 8.18 -2.12
C LEU A 65 -2.63 9.36 -1.16
N PHE A 66 -2.09 10.53 -1.49
CA PHE A 66 -2.21 11.75 -0.71
C PHE A 66 -3.52 12.46 -1.10
N THR A 67 -4.62 12.01 -0.52
CA THR A 67 -5.89 12.72 -0.58
C THR A 67 -5.96 13.77 0.54
N ASN A 68 -6.69 14.86 0.29
CA ASN A 68 -6.99 15.87 1.29
C ASN A 68 -7.94 15.27 2.34
N LEU A 69 -7.39 14.55 3.30
CA LEU A 69 -8.10 14.16 4.50
C LEU A 69 -8.29 15.42 5.35
N HIS A 70 -9.51 15.62 5.85
CA HIS A 70 -9.80 16.72 6.76
C HIS A 70 -8.86 16.63 7.98
N PRO A 71 -8.17 17.72 8.36
CA PRO A 71 -7.10 17.67 9.37
C PRO A 71 -7.55 17.16 10.74
N LEU A 72 -8.85 17.28 11.07
CA LEU A 72 -9.42 16.74 12.31
C LEU A 72 -9.54 15.20 12.34
N ILE A 73 -9.44 14.54 11.18
CA ILE A 73 -9.60 13.08 11.03
C ILE A 73 -8.23 12.42 10.75
N THR A 74 -7.23 13.20 10.38
CA THR A 74 -5.87 12.70 10.11
C THR A 74 -5.13 12.41 11.42
N LYS A 75 -5.08 11.14 11.82
CA LYS A 75 -4.10 10.67 12.81
C LYS A 75 -2.72 10.53 12.17
N TYR A 76 -1.66 10.69 12.94
CA TYR A 76 -0.29 10.41 12.49
C TYR A 76 0.06 8.97 12.84
N LEU A 77 0.67 8.24 11.91
CA LEU A 77 1.27 6.95 12.20
C LEU A 77 2.79 7.15 12.28
N VAL A 78 3.37 6.89 13.45
CA VAL A 78 4.82 6.89 13.61
C VAL A 78 5.30 5.45 13.40
N LEU A 79 6.11 5.24 12.38
CA LEU A 79 6.72 3.95 12.11
C LEU A 79 8.18 4.00 12.57
N SER A 80 8.55 3.11 13.48
CA SER A 80 9.94 2.92 13.88
C SER A 80 10.58 1.96 12.89
N ASN A 81 11.60 2.42 12.16
CA ASN A 81 12.43 1.53 11.38
C ASN A 81 13.66 1.16 12.23
N PRO A 82 13.89 -0.13 12.56
CA PRO A 82 15.03 -0.55 13.38
C PRO A 82 16.39 -0.11 12.81
N ASP A 83 16.50 0.07 11.49
CA ASP A 83 17.76 0.42 10.84
C ASP A 83 18.00 1.94 10.75
N ASN A 84 16.96 2.77 10.76
CA ASN A 84 17.02 4.22 10.48
C ASN A 84 16.39 5.12 11.57
N GLY A 85 15.91 4.55 12.67
CA GLY A 85 15.25 5.28 13.76
C GLY A 85 13.76 5.60 13.52
N LEU A 86 13.20 6.51 14.32
CA LEU A 86 11.78 6.89 14.25
C LEU A 86 11.51 7.75 13.00
N THR A 87 10.76 7.21 12.05
CA THR A 87 10.22 7.99 10.93
C THR A 87 8.80 8.44 11.26
N LYS A 88 8.61 9.74 11.52
CA LYS A 88 7.28 10.33 11.58
C LYS A 88 6.81 10.64 10.17
N THR A 89 5.83 9.90 9.65
CA THR A 89 5.20 10.24 8.37
C THR A 89 3.69 10.39 8.54
N ARG A 90 3.10 11.36 7.83
CA ARG A 90 1.66 11.63 7.87
C ARG A 90 0.91 10.50 7.15
N TYR A 91 0.16 9.70 7.89
CA TYR A 91 -0.72 8.66 7.35
C TYR A 91 -2.06 8.66 8.08
N GLY A 92 -3.13 9.09 7.40
CA GLY A 92 -4.46 9.08 7.99
C GLY A 92 -5.00 7.66 8.09
N ARG A 93 -5.32 7.20 9.31
CA ARG A 93 -6.19 6.04 9.53
C ARG A 93 -7.63 6.49 9.28
N TYR A 94 -8.22 6.08 8.16
CA TYR A 94 -9.64 6.33 7.89
C TYR A 94 -10.47 5.23 8.54
N ASP A 95 -10.96 5.51 9.74
CA ASP A 95 -11.93 4.67 10.46
C ASP A 95 -13.31 5.34 10.32
N SER A 96 -14.04 4.99 9.26
CA SER A 96 -15.33 5.64 8.99
C SER A 96 -16.45 5.19 9.91
N GLY A 97 -16.31 4.09 10.65
CA GLY A 97 -17.43 3.46 11.38
C GLY A 97 -18.63 3.05 10.50
N VAL A 98 -18.56 3.34 9.20
CA VAL A 98 -19.57 3.05 8.18
C VAL A 98 -18.94 2.08 7.18
N ASP A 99 -19.56 0.91 7.09
CA ASP A 99 -19.10 -0.28 6.36
C ASP A 99 -19.61 -0.24 4.90
N LEU A 100 -19.26 0.82 4.17
CA LEU A 100 -19.53 0.86 2.73
C LEU A 100 -18.50 -0.02 1.99
N PRO A 101 -18.91 -0.81 0.98
CA PRO A 101 -17.97 -1.56 0.16
C PRO A 101 -17.07 -0.56 -0.59
N LYS A 102 -15.81 -0.48 -0.16
CA LYS A 102 -14.81 0.39 -0.77
C LYS A 102 -14.06 -0.35 -1.87
N PRO A 103 -13.58 0.36 -2.92
CA PRO A 103 -12.87 -0.24 -4.04
C PRO A 103 -11.73 -1.18 -3.65
N LEU A 104 -11.07 -0.96 -2.51
CA LEU A 104 -10.03 -1.86 -2.03
C LEU A 104 -10.58 -3.24 -1.64
N TYR A 105 -11.67 -3.33 -0.89
CA TYR A 105 -12.15 -4.59 -0.30
C TYR A 105 -12.63 -5.63 -1.32
N ILE A 106 -12.85 -5.21 -2.57
CA ILE A 106 -13.23 -6.10 -3.68
C ILE A 106 -12.03 -6.53 -4.54
N ARG A 107 -10.82 -6.05 -4.23
CA ARG A 107 -9.61 -6.41 -4.99
C ARG A 107 -8.99 -7.70 -4.45
N ALA A 108 -8.31 -8.40 -5.35
CA ALA A 108 -7.48 -9.53 -4.97
C ALA A 108 -6.39 -9.11 -3.96
N TRP A 109 -6.00 -10.05 -3.11
CA TRP A 109 -4.90 -9.90 -2.13
C TRP A 109 -5.11 -8.85 -1.02
N VAL A 110 -6.36 -8.50 -0.76
CA VAL A 110 -6.72 -7.69 0.42
C VAL A 110 -6.99 -8.64 1.60
N LEU A 111 -6.15 -8.53 2.63
CA LEU A 111 -6.23 -9.25 3.92
C LEU A 111 -7.05 -8.45 4.93
#